data_AF-A0A1L7XHC1-F1
#
_entry.id   AF-A0A1L7XHC1-F1
#
_cell.length_a   1.000
_cell.length_b   1.000
_cell.length_c   1.000
_cell.angle_alpha   90.00
_cell.angle_beta   90.00
_cell.angle_gamma   90.00
#
_symmetry.space_group_name_H-M   'P 1'
#
loop_
_entity.id
_entity.type
_entity.pdbx_description
1 polymer ?
#
loop_
_entity_poly.entity_id
_entity_poly.type
_entity_poly.pdbx_seq_one_letter_code
_entity_poly.pdbx_strand_id
1 'polypeptide(L)'
;MPRRKRKCTKPTPDIPPPTFGLQIADDPTKSYLLTRLPPELRHKIYRLVLPSLTVLKPHVSDHFRDAETRERTQRPFRTHEKGTVLGLARCCKQLHGEIIPIYYGENTFSFENAYDLYRYLYMIGPENRRWVRNIQFLISGFRYSGKVMKNQDVFKLAFDVLADCLRLRKLHIGVSDQTTDGLPRKEERSLFAVKDWGVFDSMRGLGNIVAGIDLKVREVLEWDHWCSVDWENVFEMDVKNTSIWTRGLMFFQHKHVLEFERALSDEFRRPIDVQDEDVFGEGFDEEVEDIDKVKKDLVFGG
;
A
#
# COMPACT_ATOMS: atom_id res chain seq x y z
N MET A 1 58.89 -17.36 7.84
CA MET A 1 57.97 -16.73 8.82
C MET A 1 57.65 -17.70 9.94
N PRO A 2 57.89 -17.37 11.22
CA PRO A 2 57.72 -18.32 12.32
C PRO A 2 56.27 -18.40 12.81
N ARG A 3 55.77 -19.64 12.95
CA ARG A 3 54.43 -19.97 13.45
C ARG A 3 54.29 -19.60 14.93
N ARG A 4 53.35 -18.71 15.23
CA ARG A 4 53.00 -18.22 16.58
C ARG A 4 52.27 -19.33 17.36
N LYS A 5 52.88 -19.86 18.43
CA LYS A 5 52.26 -20.84 19.34
C LYS A 5 51.10 -20.18 20.10
N ARG A 6 49.89 -20.76 20.01
CA ARG A 6 48.70 -20.32 20.77
C ARG A 6 48.86 -20.73 22.24
N LYS A 7 48.68 -19.77 23.16
CA LYS A 7 48.65 -20.00 24.61
C LYS A 7 47.37 -20.75 24.97
N CYS A 8 47.52 -21.84 25.73
CA CYS A 8 46.45 -22.62 26.33
C CYS A 8 45.84 -21.82 27.50
N THR A 9 44.60 -21.39 27.37
CA THR A 9 43.82 -20.76 28.44
C THR A 9 43.17 -21.84 29.32
N LYS A 10 43.28 -21.67 30.65
CA LYS A 10 42.74 -22.58 31.67
C LYS A 10 41.21 -22.72 31.58
N PRO A 11 40.64 -23.86 32.04
CA PRO A 11 39.20 -24.07 32.03
C PRO A 11 38.50 -23.15 33.04
N THR A 12 37.46 -22.48 32.57
CA THR A 12 36.53 -21.68 33.37
C THR A 12 35.73 -22.61 34.30
N PRO A 13 35.49 -22.27 35.58
CA PRO A 13 34.69 -23.09 36.48
C PRO A 13 33.23 -23.16 36.00
N ASP A 14 32.64 -24.35 36.12
CA ASP A 14 31.25 -24.67 35.76
C ASP A 14 30.26 -23.75 36.48
N ILE A 15 29.72 -22.78 35.75
CA ILE A 15 28.54 -22.03 36.17
C ILE A 15 27.33 -22.92 35.84
N PRO A 16 26.53 -23.34 36.84
CA PRO A 16 25.33 -24.13 36.57
C PRO A 16 24.40 -23.33 35.65
N PRO A 17 23.70 -23.99 34.70
CA PRO A 17 22.78 -23.31 33.80
C PRO A 17 21.74 -22.55 34.62
N PRO A 18 21.43 -21.29 34.27
CA PRO A 18 20.41 -20.53 34.96
C PRO A 18 19.11 -21.33 34.89
N THR A 19 18.67 -21.79 36.05
CA THR A 19 17.37 -22.41 36.22
C THR A 19 16.36 -21.33 35.82
N PHE A 20 15.63 -21.54 34.73
CA PHE A 20 14.50 -20.70 34.33
C PHE A 20 13.35 -20.92 35.33
N GLY A 21 13.59 -20.58 36.59
CA GLY A 21 12.56 -20.42 37.59
C GLY A 21 11.80 -19.15 37.28
N LEU A 22 10.50 -19.31 37.04
CA LEU A 22 9.49 -18.26 37.02
C LEU A 22 9.45 -17.51 38.36
N GLN A 23 10.45 -16.65 38.61
CA GLN A 23 10.43 -15.66 39.67
C GLN A 23 11.16 -14.41 39.19
N ILE A 24 10.49 -13.65 38.32
CA ILE A 24 10.78 -12.23 38.19
C ILE A 24 9.83 -11.56 39.18
N ALA A 25 10.38 -11.18 40.34
CA ALA A 25 9.78 -10.14 41.15
C ALA A 25 9.83 -8.87 40.28
N ASP A 26 8.69 -8.55 39.69
CA ASP A 26 8.51 -7.42 38.80
C ASP A 26 8.75 -6.10 39.55
N ASP A 27 9.58 -5.24 38.98
CA ASP A 27 9.66 -3.83 39.33
C ASP A 27 8.26 -3.19 39.14
N PRO A 28 7.60 -2.72 40.21
CA PRO A 28 6.24 -2.15 40.14
C PRO A 28 6.18 -0.86 39.33
N THR A 29 7.32 -0.26 38.97
CA THR A 29 7.40 0.93 38.13
C THR A 29 7.36 0.64 36.63
N LYS A 30 7.57 -0.60 36.21
CA LYS A 30 7.53 -0.98 34.79
C LYS A 30 6.17 -1.52 34.40
N SER A 31 5.38 -0.67 33.75
CA SER A 31 4.06 -1.03 33.23
C SER A 31 4.19 -1.96 32.02
N TYR A 32 4.06 -3.26 32.26
CA TYR A 32 4.00 -4.33 31.24
C TYR A 32 2.55 -4.79 30.98
N LEU A 33 1.57 -3.91 31.20
CA LEU A 33 0.15 -4.27 31.25
C LEU A 33 -0.28 -5.09 30.03
N LEU A 34 0.08 -4.67 28.81
CA LEU A 34 -0.30 -5.43 27.61
C LEU A 34 0.42 -6.77 27.51
N THR A 35 1.75 -6.83 27.70
CA THR A 35 2.52 -8.06 27.51
C THR A 35 2.27 -9.13 28.58
N ARG A 36 1.71 -8.77 29.74
CA ARG A 36 1.28 -9.72 30.77
C ARG A 36 -0.06 -10.40 30.50
N LEU A 37 -0.91 -9.80 29.65
CA LEU A 37 -2.17 -10.42 29.28
C LEU A 37 -1.91 -11.65 28.40
N PRO A 38 -2.72 -12.71 28.50
CA PRO A 38 -2.71 -13.79 27.51
C PRO A 38 -2.92 -13.27 26.06
N PRO A 39 -2.32 -13.92 25.05
CA PRO A 39 -2.43 -13.51 23.64
C PRO A 39 -3.89 -13.30 23.17
N GLU A 40 -4.82 -14.11 23.67
CA GLU A 40 -6.23 -14.04 23.31
C GLU A 40 -6.87 -12.73 23.78
N LEU A 41 -6.53 -12.27 24.98
CA LEU A 41 -7.02 -10.99 25.49
C LEU A 41 -6.36 -9.81 24.78
N ARG A 42 -5.07 -9.89 24.45
CA ARG A 42 -4.38 -8.88 23.64
C ARG A 42 -5.03 -8.74 22.26
N HIS A 43 -5.28 -9.86 21.56
CA HIS A 43 -5.97 -9.84 20.26
C HIS A 43 -7.37 -9.26 20.34
N LYS A 44 -8.14 -9.55 21.40
CA LYS A 44 -9.46 -8.93 21.62
C LYS A 44 -9.34 -7.41 21.78
N ILE A 45 -8.36 -6.94 22.55
CA ILE A 45 -8.11 -5.50 22.71
C ILE A 45 -7.74 -4.86 21.36
N TYR A 46 -6.84 -5.48 20.60
CA TYR A 46 -6.43 -4.93 19.30
C TYR A 46 -7.58 -4.84 18.30
N ARG A 47 -8.45 -5.85 18.23
CA ARG A 47 -9.64 -5.82 17.36
C ARG A 47 -10.68 -4.77 17.76
N LEU A 48 -10.63 -4.28 19.00
CA LEU A 48 -11.50 -3.18 19.44
C LEU A 48 -10.88 -1.81 19.16
N VAL A 49 -9.55 -1.72 19.04
CA VAL A 49 -8.83 -0.44 18.98
C VAL A 49 -8.29 -0.12 17.57
N LEU A 50 -7.92 -1.14 16.79
CA LEU A 50 -7.25 -0.96 15.50
C LEU A 50 -8.20 -0.82 14.31
N PRO A 51 -9.32 -1.56 14.22
CA PRO A 51 -10.27 -1.36 13.15
C PRO A 51 -10.93 0.01 13.29
N SER A 52 -10.79 0.81 12.26
CA SER A 52 -11.54 2.04 12.07
C SER A 52 -12.93 1.69 11.58
N LEU A 53 -13.95 2.39 12.10
CA LEU A 53 -15.31 2.32 11.55
C LEU A 53 -15.41 2.99 10.19
N THR A 54 -14.46 3.87 9.88
CA THR A 54 -14.39 4.67 8.66
C THR A 54 -13.20 4.27 7.80
N VAL A 55 -13.24 4.62 6.51
CA VAL A 55 -12.14 4.34 5.61
C VAL A 55 -10.92 5.19 5.97
N LEU A 56 -9.75 4.56 6.11
CA LEU A 56 -8.51 5.25 6.42
C LEU A 56 -7.97 5.95 5.18
N LYS A 57 -7.62 7.23 5.30
CA LYS A 57 -7.00 8.03 4.23
C LYS A 57 -5.56 8.37 4.63
N PRO A 58 -4.56 7.59 4.20
CA PRO A 58 -3.17 7.94 4.46
C PRO A 58 -2.79 9.18 3.64
N HIS A 59 -2.68 10.33 4.29
CA HIS A 59 -2.24 11.59 3.66
C HIS A 59 -0.72 11.58 3.43
N VAL A 60 -0.25 10.66 2.59
CA VAL A 60 1.18 10.40 2.39
C VAL A 60 1.89 11.60 1.77
N SER A 61 1.28 12.25 0.80
CA SER A 61 1.83 13.47 0.21
C SER A 61 2.00 14.59 1.23
N ASP A 62 1.10 14.72 2.21
CA ASP A 62 1.27 15.69 3.30
C ASP A 62 2.44 15.33 4.21
N HIS A 63 2.66 14.05 4.50
CA HIS A 63 3.81 13.59 5.28
C HIS A 63 5.14 13.87 4.56
N PHE A 64 5.21 13.65 3.25
CA PHE A 64 6.41 13.99 2.47
C PHE A 64 6.64 15.50 2.41
N ARG A 65 5.59 16.30 2.18
CA ARG A 65 5.67 17.76 2.18
C ARG A 65 6.12 18.32 3.53
N ASP A 66 5.62 17.75 4.63
CA ASP A 66 6.06 18.11 5.98
C ASP A 66 7.53 17.70 6.23
N ALA A 67 7.94 16.51 5.79
CA ALA A 67 9.33 16.07 5.89
C ALA A 67 10.29 17.00 5.11
N GLU A 68 9.98 17.33 3.85
CA GLU A 68 10.74 18.26 3.01
C GLU A 68 10.82 19.65 3.64
N THR A 69 9.68 20.15 4.13
CA THR A 69 9.62 21.45 4.82
C THR A 69 10.50 21.46 6.06
N ARG A 70 10.53 20.37 6.83
CA ARG A 70 11.37 20.24 8.03
C ARG A 70 12.85 20.19 7.70
N GLU A 71 13.23 19.46 6.66
CA GLU A 71 14.61 19.40 6.19
C GLU A 71 15.12 20.80 5.79
N ARG A 72 14.32 21.53 5.00
CA ARG A 72 14.63 22.91 4.60
C ARG A 72 14.68 23.89 5.77
N THR A 73 13.82 23.70 6.78
CA THR A 73 13.71 24.61 7.93
C THR A 73 14.53 24.19 9.15
N GLN A 74 15.26 23.07 9.06
CA GLN A 74 16.00 22.45 10.17
C GLN A 74 15.18 22.29 11.47
N ARG A 75 13.86 22.11 11.33
CA ARG A 75 12.99 21.94 12.49
C ARG A 75 13.18 20.55 13.08
N PRO A 76 13.30 20.42 14.41
CA PRO A 76 13.40 19.11 15.04
C PRO A 76 12.14 18.29 14.76
N PHE A 77 12.31 16.98 14.65
CA PHE A 77 11.17 16.06 14.54
C PHE A 77 10.24 16.28 15.74
N ARG A 78 8.98 16.66 15.47
CA ARG A 78 7.96 16.65 16.51
C ARG A 78 7.90 15.25 17.10
N THR A 79 7.98 15.13 18.42
CA THR A 79 7.54 13.93 19.13
C THR A 79 6.13 13.64 18.63
N HIS A 80 5.95 12.47 18.01
CA HIS A 80 4.77 12.08 17.24
C HIS A 80 3.47 12.70 17.77
N GLU A 81 2.68 13.29 16.87
CA GLU A 81 1.36 13.82 17.23
C GLU A 81 0.57 12.74 17.97
N LYS A 82 0.04 13.13 19.13
CA LYS A 82 -0.69 12.23 20.03
C LYS A 82 -1.86 11.61 19.25
N GLY A 83 -1.88 10.28 19.12
CA GLY A 83 -3.02 9.58 18.52
C GLY A 83 -2.73 8.66 17.34
N THR A 84 -1.47 8.39 16.97
CA THR A 84 -1.22 7.41 15.91
C THR A 84 -1.63 6.00 16.36
N VAL A 85 -2.62 5.40 15.70
CA VAL A 85 -3.16 4.05 15.96
C VAL A 85 -2.05 2.98 16.04
N LEU A 86 -0.95 3.17 15.31
CA LEU A 86 0.22 2.28 15.29
C LEU A 86 1.27 2.59 16.38
N GLY A 87 0.99 3.46 17.35
CA GLY A 87 1.91 3.75 18.46
C GLY A 87 2.26 2.50 19.28
N LEU A 88 1.27 1.63 19.50
CA LEU A 88 1.45 0.35 20.19
C LEU A 88 2.38 -0.61 19.42
N ALA A 89 2.31 -0.60 18.09
CA ALA A 89 3.17 -1.43 17.25
C ALA A 89 4.66 -1.02 17.35
N ARG A 90 4.97 0.19 17.82
CA ARG A 90 6.34 0.67 17.99
C ARG A 90 6.97 0.28 19.32
N CYS A 91 6.20 -0.27 20.26
CA CYS A 91 6.70 -0.57 21.60
C CYS A 91 7.65 -1.77 21.63
N CYS A 92 7.29 -2.90 21.01
CA CYS A 92 8.17 -4.07 20.91
C CYS A 92 7.78 -4.99 19.75
N LYS A 93 8.70 -5.90 19.37
CA LYS A 93 8.53 -6.84 18.24
C LYS A 93 7.30 -7.75 18.38
N GLN A 94 6.97 -8.15 19.61
CA GLN A 94 5.81 -8.98 19.88
C GLN A 94 4.52 -8.24 19.54
N LEU A 95 4.31 -7.05 20.11
CA LEU A 95 3.12 -6.24 19.84
C LEU A 95 3.05 -5.86 18.35
N HIS A 96 4.20 -5.53 17.74
CA HIS A 96 4.28 -5.28 16.30
C HIS A 96 3.73 -6.47 15.48
N GLY A 97 4.21 -7.69 15.75
CA GLY A 97 3.78 -8.89 15.02
C GLY A 97 2.30 -9.23 15.20
N GLU A 98 1.71 -8.87 16.33
CA GLU A 98 0.28 -9.09 16.61
C GLU A 98 -0.63 -8.00 16.00
N ILE A 99 -0.18 -6.75 16.01
CA ILE A 99 -0.98 -5.57 15.60
C ILE A 99 -1.02 -5.43 14.08
N ILE A 100 0.11 -5.58 13.40
CA ILE A 100 0.24 -5.32 11.96
C ILE A 100 -0.75 -6.13 11.11
N PRO A 101 -0.93 -7.45 11.34
CA PRO A 101 -1.92 -8.24 10.60
C PRO A 101 -3.37 -7.75 10.77
N ILE A 102 -3.70 -7.24 11.96
CA ILE A 102 -5.05 -6.74 12.27
C ILE A 102 -5.25 -5.39 11.62
N TYR A 103 -4.30 -4.46 11.80
CA TYR A 103 -4.40 -3.11 11.26
C TYR A 103 -4.51 -3.10 9.73
N TYR A 104 -3.64 -3.80 9.01
CA TYR A 104 -3.70 -3.83 7.53
C TYR A 104 -4.77 -4.79 6.99
N GLY A 105 -5.14 -5.80 7.78
CA GLY A 105 -6.07 -6.84 7.34
C GLY A 105 -7.54 -6.52 7.57
N GLU A 106 -7.87 -5.71 8.57
CA GLU A 106 -9.26 -5.42 8.94
C GLU A 106 -9.69 -4.01 8.49
N ASN A 107 -8.75 -3.09 8.22
CA ASN A 107 -9.07 -1.75 7.71
C ASN A 107 -9.21 -1.68 6.18
N THR A 108 -9.89 -0.64 5.72
CA THR A 108 -9.89 -0.21 4.31
C THR A 108 -9.07 1.06 4.16
N PHE A 109 -8.19 1.07 3.16
CA PHE A 109 -7.35 2.22 2.84
C PHE A 109 -7.82 2.89 1.55
N SER A 110 -8.05 4.20 1.60
CA SER A 110 -8.43 5.02 0.46
C SER A 110 -7.31 5.99 0.10
N PHE A 111 -6.94 6.01 -1.17
CA PHE A 111 -5.91 6.90 -1.70
C PHE A 111 -6.51 7.88 -2.70
N GLU A 112 -5.96 9.08 -2.75
CA GLU A 112 -6.46 10.17 -3.60
C GLU A 112 -6.18 9.90 -5.08
N ASN A 113 -5.07 9.23 -5.36
CA ASN A 113 -4.64 8.87 -6.69
C ASN A 113 -3.70 7.65 -6.62
N ALA A 114 -3.36 7.10 -7.78
CA ALA A 114 -2.46 5.95 -7.92
C ALA A 114 -1.04 6.21 -7.36
N TYR A 115 -0.59 7.46 -7.37
CA TYR A 115 0.75 7.82 -6.87
C TYR A 115 0.82 7.82 -5.34
N ASP A 116 -0.21 8.31 -4.65
CA ASP A 116 -0.31 8.21 -3.18
C ASP A 116 -0.41 6.75 -2.72
N LEU A 117 -1.15 5.93 -3.46
CA LEU A 117 -1.18 4.48 -3.24
C LEU A 117 0.22 3.88 -3.36
N TYR A 118 0.92 4.15 -4.46
CA TYR A 118 2.28 3.68 -4.69
C TYR A 118 3.21 4.07 -3.54
N ARG A 119 3.24 5.36 -3.18
CA ARG A 119 4.08 5.90 -2.10
C ARG A 119 3.78 5.25 -0.77
N TYR A 120 2.50 5.09 -0.43
CA TYR A 120 2.11 4.46 0.82
C TYR A 120 2.58 3.01 0.89
N LEU A 121 2.28 2.22 -0.14
CA LEU A 121 2.64 0.81 -0.20
C LEU A 121 4.16 0.61 -0.18
N TYR A 122 4.89 1.47 -0.89
CA TYR A 122 6.36 1.50 -0.83
C TYR A 122 6.86 1.80 0.61
N MET A 123 6.31 2.83 1.25
CA MET A 123 6.71 3.28 2.58
C MET A 123 6.49 2.22 3.68
N ILE A 124 5.36 1.49 3.63
CA ILE A 124 5.09 0.47 4.66
C ILE A 124 5.96 -0.78 4.49
N GLY A 125 6.58 -0.97 3.33
CA GLY A 125 7.52 -2.05 3.03
C GLY A 125 6.86 -3.42 2.75
N PRO A 126 7.58 -4.36 2.12
CA PRO A 126 7.05 -5.65 1.68
C PRO A 126 6.46 -6.50 2.81
N GLU A 127 7.08 -6.49 3.99
CA GLU A 127 6.63 -7.29 5.14
C GLU A 127 5.23 -6.92 5.64
N ASN A 128 4.83 -5.65 5.48
CA ASN A 128 3.53 -5.14 5.87
C ASN A 128 2.51 -5.23 4.72
N ARG A 129 2.96 -5.00 3.47
CA ARG A 129 2.11 -5.09 2.26
C ARG A 129 1.36 -6.41 2.14
N ARG A 130 1.99 -7.54 2.48
CA ARG A 130 1.34 -8.86 2.46
C ARG A 130 0.10 -8.98 3.36
N TRP A 131 -0.09 -8.08 4.32
CA TRP A 131 -1.25 -8.07 5.22
C TRP A 131 -2.37 -7.17 4.73
N VAL A 132 -2.12 -6.31 3.75
CA VAL A 132 -3.12 -5.40 3.20
C VAL A 132 -4.20 -6.19 2.48
N ARG A 133 -5.45 -5.92 2.83
CA ARG A 133 -6.61 -6.63 2.28
C ARG A 133 -7.59 -5.75 1.50
N ASN A 134 -7.77 -4.49 1.89
CA ASN A 134 -8.84 -3.67 1.34
C ASN A 134 -8.28 -2.31 0.91
N ILE A 135 -8.26 -2.08 -0.40
CA ILE A 135 -7.74 -0.86 -1.01
C ILE A 135 -8.82 -0.26 -1.90
N GLN A 136 -8.95 1.06 -1.84
CA GLN A 136 -9.67 1.84 -2.83
C GLN A 136 -8.84 3.05 -3.26
N PHE A 137 -8.87 3.42 -4.53
CA PHE A 137 -8.12 4.58 -5.02
C PHE A 137 -8.66 5.06 -6.36
N LEU A 138 -8.37 6.31 -6.71
CA LEU A 138 -8.63 6.86 -8.04
C LEU A 138 -7.44 6.59 -8.97
N ILE A 139 -7.72 6.10 -10.17
CA ILE A 139 -6.78 6.12 -11.29
C ILE A 139 -6.90 7.49 -11.94
N SER A 140 -6.16 8.46 -11.44
CA SER A 140 -6.05 9.81 -12.01
C SER A 140 -4.60 10.19 -12.19
N GLY A 141 -4.36 11.10 -13.13
CA GLY A 141 -3.04 11.68 -13.31
C GLY A 141 -2.60 12.46 -12.09
N PHE A 142 -1.32 12.33 -11.73
CA PHE A 142 -0.72 13.09 -10.64
C PHE A 142 0.18 14.18 -11.21
N ARG A 143 -0.03 15.43 -10.78
CA ARG A 143 0.81 16.56 -11.16
C ARG A 143 1.73 16.91 -10.00
N TYR A 144 2.95 16.35 -9.99
CA TYR A 144 3.99 16.79 -9.06
C TYR A 144 4.65 18.08 -9.58
N SER A 145 5.02 18.96 -8.65
CA SER A 145 5.61 20.28 -8.89
C SER A 145 6.71 20.29 -9.97
N GLY A 146 6.35 20.67 -11.19
CA GLY A 146 7.28 20.97 -12.28
C GLY A 146 7.72 19.79 -13.18
N LYS A 147 7.48 18.54 -12.79
CA LYS A 147 7.73 17.36 -13.64
C LYS A 147 6.43 16.59 -13.86
N VAL A 148 5.98 16.54 -15.11
CA VAL A 148 4.81 15.75 -15.51
C VAL A 148 5.25 14.30 -15.63
N MET A 149 4.84 13.43 -14.71
CA MET A 149 4.93 11.99 -14.92
C MET A 149 3.80 11.57 -15.86
N LYS A 150 4.07 10.64 -16.77
CA LYS A 150 2.99 10.07 -17.57
C LYS A 150 2.13 9.20 -16.68
N ASN A 151 0.81 9.24 -16.90
CA ASN A 151 -0.13 8.39 -16.17
C ASN A 151 0.25 6.91 -16.25
N GLN A 152 0.73 6.46 -17.41
CA GLN A 152 1.23 5.11 -17.63
C GLN A 152 2.28 4.70 -16.59
N ASP A 153 3.29 5.54 -16.35
CA ASP A 153 4.39 5.24 -15.42
C ASP A 153 3.89 5.13 -13.98
N VAL A 154 3.02 6.06 -13.58
CA VAL A 154 2.42 6.09 -12.24
C VAL A 154 1.55 4.85 -12.01
N PHE A 155 0.72 4.48 -13.00
CA PHE A 155 -0.13 3.31 -12.90
C PHE A 155 0.70 2.04 -12.84
N LYS A 156 1.75 1.93 -13.68
CA LYS A 156 2.68 0.82 -13.63
C LYS A 156 3.30 0.67 -12.23
N LEU A 157 3.85 1.74 -11.67
CA LEU A 157 4.42 1.72 -10.32
C LEU A 157 3.42 1.28 -9.25
N ALA A 158 2.18 1.78 -9.32
CA ALA A 158 1.12 1.43 -8.38
C ALA A 158 0.72 -0.04 -8.47
N PHE A 159 0.53 -0.56 -9.69
CA PHE A 159 0.14 -1.97 -9.89
C PHE A 159 1.29 -2.94 -9.61
N ASP A 160 2.54 -2.56 -9.88
CA ASP A 160 3.72 -3.34 -9.50
C ASP A 160 3.77 -3.54 -7.97
N VAL A 161 3.53 -2.50 -7.16
CA VAL A 161 3.53 -2.65 -5.70
C VAL A 161 2.25 -3.28 -5.14
N LEU A 162 1.13 -3.20 -5.86
CA LEU A 162 -0.11 -3.90 -5.52
C LEU A 162 0.01 -5.41 -5.73
N ALA A 163 0.80 -5.86 -6.70
CA ALA A 163 1.05 -7.28 -6.94
C ALA A 163 1.63 -7.99 -5.71
N ASP A 164 2.41 -7.27 -4.89
CA ASP A 164 2.97 -7.76 -3.63
C ASP A 164 1.92 -7.88 -2.50
N CYS A 165 0.70 -7.40 -2.69
CA CYS A 165 -0.40 -7.50 -1.72
C CYS A 165 -1.10 -8.87 -1.83
N LEU A 166 -0.38 -9.94 -1.49
CA LEU A 166 -0.81 -11.34 -1.63
C LEU A 166 -2.11 -11.74 -0.90
N ARG A 167 -2.66 -10.86 -0.07
CA ARG A 167 -3.90 -11.09 0.69
C ARG A 167 -5.01 -10.12 0.31
N LEU A 168 -4.83 -9.31 -0.73
CA LEU A 168 -5.80 -8.34 -1.22
C LEU A 168 -7.16 -9.02 -1.47
N ARG A 169 -8.21 -8.60 -0.78
CA ARG A 169 -9.58 -9.13 -0.91
C ARG A 169 -10.53 -8.15 -1.57
N LYS A 170 -10.33 -6.86 -1.37
CA LYS A 170 -11.14 -5.78 -1.92
C LYS A 170 -10.21 -4.81 -2.64
N LEU A 171 -10.45 -4.62 -3.94
CA LEU A 171 -9.76 -3.64 -4.76
C LEU A 171 -10.79 -2.80 -5.52
N HIS A 172 -11.01 -1.57 -5.07
CA HIS A 172 -12.00 -0.68 -5.66
C HIS A 172 -11.30 0.46 -6.38
N ILE A 173 -11.60 0.62 -7.67
CA ILE A 173 -10.89 1.52 -8.56
C ILE A 173 -11.85 2.60 -9.04
N GLY A 174 -11.54 3.85 -8.70
CA GLY A 174 -12.16 5.02 -9.30
C GLY A 174 -11.53 5.30 -10.66
N VAL A 175 -12.33 5.71 -11.64
CA VAL A 175 -11.87 6.29 -12.91
C VAL A 175 -12.52 7.66 -13.10
N SER A 176 -11.86 8.56 -13.80
CA SER A 176 -12.32 9.94 -14.07
C SER A 176 -11.85 10.36 -15.47
N ASP A 177 -12.23 11.55 -15.92
CA ASP A 177 -11.69 12.15 -17.14
C ASP A 177 -10.15 12.20 -17.15
N GLN A 178 -9.54 12.37 -15.98
CA GLN A 178 -8.09 12.37 -15.79
C GLN A 178 -7.43 10.99 -15.90
N THR A 179 -8.18 9.89 -15.90
CA THR A 179 -7.63 8.53 -16.06
C THR A 179 -6.90 8.40 -17.39
N THR A 180 -7.48 9.00 -18.42
CA THR A 180 -7.03 8.93 -19.81
C THR A 180 -6.12 10.09 -20.22
N ASP A 181 -5.72 10.94 -19.27
CA ASP A 181 -4.76 12.03 -19.52
C ASP A 181 -3.45 11.47 -20.12
N GLY A 182 -3.00 12.08 -21.21
CA GLY A 182 -1.80 11.65 -21.94
C GLY A 182 -2.07 10.71 -23.12
N LEU A 183 -3.30 10.19 -23.28
CA LEU A 183 -3.70 9.50 -24.51
C LEU A 183 -3.93 10.48 -25.67
N PRO A 184 -3.84 10.02 -26.93
CA PRO A 184 -4.30 10.80 -28.07
C PRO A 184 -5.78 11.16 -27.92
N ARG A 185 -6.18 12.39 -28.32
CA ARG A 185 -7.58 12.89 -28.26
C ARG A 185 -8.67 11.95 -28.78
N LYS A 186 -8.34 11.06 -29.72
CA LYS A 186 -9.27 10.09 -30.29
C LYS A 186 -9.61 8.95 -29.32
N GLU A 187 -8.74 8.70 -28.35
CA GLU A 187 -8.78 7.60 -27.40
C GLU A 187 -9.02 8.07 -25.96
N GLU A 188 -8.99 9.39 -25.71
CA GLU A 188 -9.24 10.01 -24.40
C GLU A 188 -10.57 9.57 -23.76
N ARG A 189 -11.52 8.99 -24.48
CA ARG A 189 -12.79 8.49 -23.90
C ARG A 189 -12.88 6.97 -23.77
N SER A 190 -11.77 6.27 -24.02
CA SER A 190 -11.68 4.82 -23.99
C SER A 190 -10.81 4.36 -22.83
N LEU A 191 -11.43 3.81 -21.78
CA LEU A 191 -10.71 3.14 -20.69
C LEU A 191 -9.86 1.96 -21.20
N PHE A 192 -10.21 1.37 -22.34
CA PHE A 192 -9.46 0.27 -22.92
C PHE A 192 -8.08 0.67 -23.43
N ALA A 193 -7.89 1.92 -23.83
CA ALA A 193 -6.57 2.40 -24.23
C ALA A 193 -5.57 2.40 -23.05
N VAL A 194 -6.08 2.50 -21.80
CA VAL A 194 -5.27 2.33 -20.58
C VAL A 194 -4.87 0.86 -20.37
N LYS A 195 -5.68 -0.10 -20.84
CA LYS A 195 -5.34 -1.53 -20.79
C LYS A 195 -4.14 -1.84 -21.68
N ASP A 196 -4.08 -1.23 -22.86
CA ASP A 196 -3.02 -1.45 -23.84
C ASP A 196 -1.64 -0.95 -23.36
N TRP A 197 -1.58 -0.22 -22.25
CA TRP A 197 -0.33 0.19 -21.60
C TRP A 197 0.42 -0.94 -20.89
N GLY A 198 -0.19 -2.12 -20.71
CA GLY A 198 0.42 -3.25 -19.98
C GLY A 198 0.57 -3.00 -18.46
N VAL A 199 -0.01 -1.92 -17.93
CA VAL A 199 0.12 -1.54 -16.51
C VAL A 199 -0.48 -2.57 -15.54
N PHE A 200 -1.34 -3.45 -16.05
CA PHE A 200 -2.01 -4.49 -15.26
C PHE A 200 -1.30 -5.85 -15.32
N ASP A 201 -0.26 -5.99 -16.14
CA ASP A 201 0.43 -7.27 -16.36
C ASP A 201 1.00 -7.84 -15.05
N SER A 202 1.50 -6.96 -14.18
CA SER A 202 2.03 -7.33 -12.86
C SER A 202 1.00 -7.94 -11.91
N MET A 203 -0.30 -7.76 -12.19
CA MET A 203 -1.40 -8.32 -11.41
C MET A 203 -1.89 -9.68 -11.93
N ARG A 204 -1.32 -10.20 -13.03
CA ARG A 204 -1.66 -11.53 -13.56
C ARG A 204 -1.41 -12.61 -12.51
N GLY A 205 -2.27 -13.61 -12.48
CA GLY A 205 -2.22 -14.70 -11.51
C GLY A 205 -2.68 -14.32 -10.09
N LEU A 206 -2.82 -13.04 -9.75
CA LEU A 206 -3.27 -12.61 -8.43
C LEU A 206 -4.70 -13.09 -8.14
N GLY A 207 -5.57 -13.16 -9.15
CA GLY A 207 -6.93 -13.69 -9.05
C GLY A 207 -7.00 -15.19 -8.78
N ASN A 208 -5.93 -15.95 -9.10
CA ASN A 208 -5.82 -17.38 -8.82
C ASN A 208 -5.25 -17.64 -7.42
N ILE A 209 -4.31 -16.79 -6.98
CA ILE A 209 -3.71 -16.85 -5.64
C ILE A 209 -4.70 -16.38 -4.59
N VAL A 210 -5.40 -15.28 -4.89
CA VAL A 210 -6.40 -14.71 -4.01
C VAL A 210 -7.78 -15.07 -4.52
N ALA A 211 -8.26 -16.24 -4.10
CA ALA A 211 -9.62 -16.68 -4.39
C ALA A 211 -10.65 -15.59 -4.02
N GLY A 212 -11.29 -14.98 -5.01
CA GLY A 212 -12.39 -14.04 -4.83
C GLY A 212 -11.97 -12.62 -4.41
N ILE A 213 -11.10 -11.95 -5.18
CA ILE A 213 -10.96 -10.49 -5.07
C ILE A 213 -12.27 -9.83 -5.49
N ASP A 214 -12.86 -9.01 -4.62
CA ASP A 214 -13.92 -8.06 -4.95
C ASP A 214 -13.30 -6.87 -5.69
N LEU A 215 -13.22 -7.00 -7.01
CA LEU A 215 -12.80 -5.93 -7.91
C LEU A 215 -14.04 -5.16 -8.37
N LYS A 216 -14.05 -3.84 -8.14
CA LYS A 216 -15.08 -2.94 -8.67
C LYS A 216 -14.43 -1.75 -9.32
N VAL A 217 -14.95 -1.34 -10.49
CA VAL A 217 -14.56 -0.09 -11.13
C VAL A 217 -15.76 0.84 -11.19
N ARG A 218 -15.57 2.10 -10.80
CA ARG A 218 -16.61 3.13 -10.86
C ARG A 218 -16.04 4.41 -11.39
N GLU A 219 -16.84 5.10 -12.18
CA GLU A 219 -16.52 6.47 -12.57
C GLU A 219 -16.83 7.42 -11.42
N VAL A 220 -15.88 8.30 -11.11
CA VAL A 220 -15.92 9.28 -10.03
C VAL A 220 -15.52 10.63 -10.59
N LEU A 221 -16.36 11.63 -10.39
CA LEU A 221 -16.20 12.97 -10.98
C LEU A 221 -15.24 13.84 -10.17
N GLU A 222 -15.30 13.76 -8.84
CA GLU A 222 -14.41 14.48 -7.93
C GLU A 222 -14.07 13.55 -6.78
N TRP A 223 -12.78 13.34 -6.52
CA TRP A 223 -12.28 12.56 -5.38
C TRP A 223 -11.88 13.48 -4.20
N ASP A 224 -12.33 14.74 -4.27
CA ASP A 224 -11.84 15.82 -3.44
C ASP A 224 -12.54 15.89 -2.07
N HIS A 225 -11.79 16.34 -1.07
CA HIS A 225 -12.10 16.18 0.36
C HIS A 225 -13.25 17.08 0.86
N TRP A 226 -13.80 17.93 0.00
CA TRP A 226 -14.63 19.07 0.41
C TRP A 226 -16.13 18.77 0.29
N CYS A 227 -16.49 17.75 -0.50
CA CYS A 227 -17.87 17.30 -0.62
C CYS A 227 -18.13 16.22 0.45
N SER A 228 -18.93 16.56 1.46
CA SER A 228 -19.43 15.71 2.55
C SER A 228 -20.28 14.49 2.11
N VAL A 229 -20.24 14.11 0.83
CA VAL A 229 -20.92 12.90 0.36
C VAL A 229 -20.15 11.70 0.93
N ASP A 230 -20.87 10.67 1.39
CA ASP A 230 -20.30 9.43 1.95
C ASP A 230 -19.44 8.68 0.92
N TRP A 231 -18.24 9.18 0.62
CA TRP A 231 -17.34 8.56 -0.36
C TRP A 231 -16.85 7.19 0.11
N GLU A 232 -16.96 6.92 1.41
CA GLU A 232 -16.77 5.60 2.02
C GLU A 232 -17.68 4.54 1.39
N ASN A 233 -18.83 4.98 0.85
CA ASN A 233 -19.85 4.12 0.28
C ASN A 233 -19.98 4.24 -1.25
N VAL A 234 -19.11 4.98 -1.96
CA VAL A 234 -19.25 5.16 -3.43
C VAL A 234 -19.32 3.83 -4.19
N PHE A 235 -18.56 2.84 -3.72
CA PHE A 235 -18.55 1.50 -4.31
C PHE A 235 -19.64 0.57 -3.74
N GLU A 236 -20.36 1.03 -2.71
CA GLU A 236 -21.50 0.36 -2.07
C GLU A 236 -22.84 0.92 -2.55
N MET A 237 -22.87 2.14 -3.10
CA MET A 237 -24.05 2.76 -3.68
C MET A 237 -24.50 2.03 -4.95
N ASP A 238 -25.82 1.88 -5.10
CA ASP A 238 -26.42 1.43 -6.36
C ASP A 238 -26.06 2.41 -7.46
N VAL A 239 -25.59 1.90 -8.59
CA VAL A 239 -25.28 2.65 -9.82
C VAL A 239 -26.49 3.48 -10.28
N LYS A 240 -27.71 3.01 -10.03
CA LYS A 240 -28.92 3.79 -10.33
C LYS A 240 -29.02 5.05 -9.47
N ASN A 241 -28.53 4.99 -8.24
CA ASN A 241 -28.49 6.16 -7.35
C ASN A 241 -27.33 7.09 -7.69
N THR A 242 -26.23 6.61 -8.30
CA THR A 242 -25.17 7.50 -8.81
C THR A 242 -25.63 8.32 -10.03
N SER A 243 -26.59 7.81 -10.82
CA SER A 243 -27.21 8.57 -11.92
C SER A 243 -28.04 9.79 -11.49
N ILE A 244 -28.45 9.84 -10.21
CA ILE A 244 -29.16 11.00 -9.63
C ILE A 244 -28.20 12.18 -9.46
N TRP A 245 -26.90 11.93 -9.31
CA TRP A 245 -25.92 12.96 -9.02
C TRP A 245 -25.58 13.82 -10.24
N THR A 246 -25.74 13.34 -11.48
CA THR A 246 -25.43 14.18 -12.65
C THR A 246 -26.15 13.74 -13.93
N ARG A 247 -27.21 14.47 -14.28
CA ARG A 247 -27.72 14.53 -15.66
C ARG A 247 -26.64 15.13 -16.58
N GLY A 248 -25.78 14.29 -17.18
CA GLY A 248 -24.94 14.65 -18.32
C GLY A 248 -23.47 14.97 -18.06
N LEU A 249 -22.90 14.62 -16.90
CA LEU A 249 -21.47 14.89 -16.60
C LEU A 249 -20.59 13.63 -16.56
N MET A 250 -21.14 12.42 -16.76
CA MET A 250 -20.33 11.21 -16.88
C MET A 250 -19.50 11.29 -18.16
N PHE A 251 -18.19 11.18 -18.02
CA PHE A 251 -17.21 11.21 -19.08
C PHE A 251 -17.15 9.86 -19.82
N PHE A 252 -17.32 8.75 -19.11
CA PHE A 252 -17.40 7.41 -19.68
C PHE A 252 -18.86 6.93 -19.79
N GLN A 253 -19.11 6.12 -20.82
CA GLN A 253 -20.37 5.38 -20.86
C GLN A 253 -20.33 4.29 -19.79
N HIS A 254 -21.39 4.15 -19.01
CA HIS A 254 -21.47 3.13 -17.95
C HIS A 254 -21.13 1.71 -18.45
N LYS A 255 -21.56 1.38 -19.68
CA LYS A 255 -21.22 0.11 -20.33
C LYS A 255 -19.70 -0.08 -20.46
N HIS A 256 -18.95 0.95 -20.84
CA HIS A 256 -17.48 0.88 -20.96
C HIS A 256 -16.81 0.66 -19.61
N VAL A 257 -17.30 1.29 -18.54
CA VAL A 257 -16.78 1.09 -17.18
C VAL A 257 -16.97 -0.37 -16.73
N LEU A 258 -18.15 -0.95 -16.98
CA LEU A 258 -18.43 -2.35 -16.66
C LEU A 258 -17.60 -3.33 -17.50
N GLU A 259 -17.44 -3.06 -18.79
CA GLU A 259 -16.62 -3.90 -19.65
C GLU A 259 -15.13 -3.81 -19.27
N PHE A 260 -14.67 -2.64 -18.82
CA PHE A 260 -13.32 -2.47 -18.28
C PHE A 260 -13.14 -3.22 -16.95
N GLU A 261 -14.11 -3.16 -16.03
CA GLU A 261 -14.11 -3.96 -14.79
C GLU A 261 -14.00 -5.46 -15.09
N ARG A 262 -14.77 -5.96 -16.07
CA ARG A 262 -14.69 -7.36 -16.54
C ARG A 262 -13.33 -7.68 -17.13
N ALA A 263 -12.82 -6.82 -18.01
CA ALA A 263 -11.52 -7.03 -18.65
C ALA A 263 -10.37 -7.09 -17.63
N LEU A 264 -10.39 -6.26 -16.59
CA LEU A 264 -9.42 -6.32 -15.49
C LEU A 264 -9.58 -7.59 -14.65
N SER A 265 -10.82 -7.97 -14.35
CA SER A 265 -11.12 -9.20 -13.61
C SER A 265 -10.57 -10.44 -14.33
N ASP A 266 -10.72 -10.48 -15.65
CA ASP A 266 -10.20 -11.56 -16.48
C ASP A 266 -8.67 -11.53 -16.56
N GLU A 267 -8.07 -10.35 -16.68
CA GLU A 267 -6.62 -10.18 -16.67
C GLU A 267 -5.98 -10.72 -15.37
N PHE A 268 -6.59 -10.43 -14.22
CA PHE A 268 -6.07 -10.87 -12.92
C PHE A 268 -6.18 -12.39 -12.73
N ARG A 269 -7.15 -13.03 -13.39
CA ARG A 269 -7.34 -14.49 -13.38
C ARG A 269 -6.44 -15.19 -14.39
N ARG A 270 -5.91 -14.47 -15.37
CA ARG A 270 -5.02 -15.05 -16.38
C ARG A 270 -3.78 -15.62 -15.67
N PRO A 271 -3.38 -16.86 -15.94
CA PRO A 271 -2.14 -17.40 -15.40
C PRO A 271 -0.95 -16.57 -15.89
N ILE A 272 0.11 -16.56 -15.10
CA ILE A 272 1.40 -16.00 -15.53
C ILE A 272 1.94 -16.96 -16.59
N ASP A 273 2.09 -16.48 -17.83
CA ASP A 273 2.66 -17.29 -18.91
C ASP A 273 4.15 -17.50 -18.59
N VAL A 274 4.52 -18.75 -18.27
CA VAL A 274 5.89 -19.14 -17.85
C VAL A 274 6.90 -19.05 -19.02
N GLN A 275 6.47 -18.62 -20.21
CA GLN A 275 7.32 -18.56 -21.40
C GLN A 275 8.14 -17.26 -21.55
N ASP A 276 7.91 -16.26 -20.70
CA ASP A 276 8.64 -14.98 -20.78
C ASP A 276 9.93 -14.95 -19.92
N GLU A 277 10.26 -16.00 -19.17
CA GLU A 277 11.50 -16.03 -18.36
C GLU A 277 12.79 -16.07 -19.21
N ASP A 278 12.72 -16.44 -20.50
CA ASP A 278 13.91 -16.54 -21.37
C ASP A 278 14.15 -15.30 -22.27
N VAL A 279 13.33 -14.24 -22.18
CA VAL A 279 13.47 -13.04 -23.06
C VAL A 279 13.94 -11.78 -22.33
N PHE A 280 14.02 -11.78 -20.99
CA PHE A 280 14.54 -10.63 -20.22
C PHE A 280 16.08 -10.59 -20.10
N GLY A 281 16.80 -11.42 -20.86
CA GLY A 281 18.27 -11.56 -20.74
C GLY A 281 19.12 -10.51 -21.45
N GLU A 282 18.65 -9.86 -22.51
CA GLU A 282 19.50 -8.95 -23.30
C GLU A 282 18.66 -7.80 -23.89
N GLY A 283 18.51 -6.70 -23.15
CA GLY A 283 17.95 -5.45 -23.70
C GLY A 283 17.27 -4.48 -22.75
N PHE A 284 17.04 -4.85 -21.48
CA PHE A 284 16.29 -4.03 -20.51
C PHE A 284 17.15 -3.13 -19.60
N ASP A 285 18.48 -3.11 -19.78
CA ASP A 285 19.36 -2.42 -18.84
C ASP A 285 19.30 -0.89 -18.94
N GLU A 286 18.96 -0.30 -20.09
CA GLU A 286 18.90 1.17 -20.23
C GLU A 286 17.60 1.80 -19.69
N GLU A 287 16.45 1.12 -19.76
CA GLU A 287 15.16 1.67 -19.28
C GLU A 287 14.92 1.41 -17.79
N VAL A 288 15.48 0.33 -17.24
CA VAL A 288 15.43 0.02 -15.80
C VAL A 288 16.34 0.96 -15.00
N GLU A 289 17.48 1.39 -15.56
CA GLU A 289 18.32 2.43 -14.92
C GLU A 289 17.57 3.75 -14.75
N ASP A 290 16.75 4.16 -15.72
CA ASP A 290 15.97 5.40 -15.62
C ASP A 290 14.81 5.26 -14.62
N ILE A 291 14.14 4.09 -14.53
CA ILE A 291 13.11 3.84 -13.52
C ILE A 291 13.71 3.74 -12.11
N ASP A 292 14.85 3.08 -11.92
CA ASP A 292 15.50 2.97 -10.60
C ASP A 292 16.18 4.27 -10.18
N LYS A 293 16.65 5.08 -11.14
CA LYS A 293 17.09 6.46 -10.91
C LYS A 293 15.91 7.36 -10.57
N VAL A 294 14.76 7.23 -11.25
CA VAL A 294 13.51 7.91 -10.89
C VAL A 294 13.02 7.46 -9.51
N LYS A 295 13.09 6.18 -9.15
CA LYS A 295 12.77 5.69 -7.79
C LYS A 295 13.72 6.27 -6.75
N LYS A 296 15.03 6.31 -7.01
CA LYS A 296 16.02 6.88 -6.08
C LYS A 296 15.88 8.39 -5.94
N ASP A 297 15.70 9.12 -7.04
CA ASP A 297 15.51 10.57 -7.06
C ASP A 297 14.14 10.98 -6.50
N LEU A 298 13.11 10.13 -6.57
CA LEU A 298 11.79 10.41 -5.97
C LEU A 298 11.70 10.02 -4.49
N VAL A 299 12.48 9.04 -4.03
CA VAL A 299 12.51 8.62 -2.61
C VAL A 299 13.54 9.41 -1.80
N PHE A 300 14.63 9.86 -2.44
CA PHE A 300 15.77 10.50 -1.76
C PHE A 300 16.27 11.81 -2.40
N GLY A 301 15.73 12.24 -3.55
CA GLY A 301 16.15 13.47 -4.23
C GLY A 301 15.35 14.68 -3.75
N GLY A 302 15.82 15.28 -2.66
CA GLY A 302 15.53 16.67 -2.27
C GLY A 302 16.60 17.63 -2.80
#